data_AF-T1HBB6-F1
#
_entry.id   AF-T1HBB6-F1
#
_cell.length_a   1.000
_cell.length_b   1.000
_cell.length_c   1.000
_cell.angle_alpha   90.00
_cell.angle_beta   90.00
_cell.angle_gamma   90.00
#
_symmetry.space_group_name_H-M   'P 1'
#
loop_
_entity.id
_entity.type
_entity.pdbx_description
1 polymer ?
#
loop_
_entity_poly.entity_id
_entity_poly.type
_entity_poly.pdbx_seq_one_letter_code
_entity_poly.pdbx_strand_id
1 'polypeptide(L)'
;MEFDDIEIKVKKKSEEILSLWKEQRLFILNKYTTANKLSINAGIISHKEYNPPFSQNDSSKLRLEDVDDIFSKDITYLTPQEYVESINELNNELVKAWHQDFRVKALKIAIQSAKFLVDTSVVSFYPSKFVLITDILDVFGNLIYERLWNKADYRQDIPGTLAITPNANSVSESAKETCRNWFYKIASIRELIPRLYVEATALKSYSFLTNSEFVHVLKKLITMVRGIGDPLVAVYTRCYLSRVGISLPNMNSSFAKDNLTDFLLTYNEIFRPNVQSDINKHKFDMPTYLNSFVPAVDWLLKDAANKASEAQLNDILCQCCKKQNKGLLLNSILSTFQKDYIASKAEYFIEEIAACLQDRKYQLD
;
A
#
# COMPACT_ATOMS: atom_id res chain seq x y z
N MET A 1 12.64 -31.11 12.56
CA MET A 1 11.44 -31.24 13.41
C MET A 1 11.02 -29.89 14.00
N GLU A 2 11.79 -29.22 14.87
CA GLU A 2 11.38 -27.91 15.44
C GLU A 2 11.40 -26.74 14.44
N PHE A 3 12.34 -26.74 13.49
CA PHE A 3 12.42 -25.72 12.42
C PHE A 3 11.28 -25.85 11.39
N ASP A 4 10.93 -27.08 11.02
CA ASP A 4 9.85 -27.36 10.06
C ASP A 4 8.48 -26.90 10.59
N ASP A 5 8.24 -27.08 11.90
CA ASP A 5 6.99 -26.66 12.56
C ASP A 5 6.84 -25.13 12.64
N ILE A 6 7.94 -24.39 12.79
CA ILE A 6 7.94 -22.93 12.80
C ILE A 6 7.66 -22.41 11.38
N GLU A 7 8.28 -23.00 10.36
CA GLU A 7 8.12 -22.59 8.97
C GLU A 7 6.69 -22.85 8.45
N ILE A 8 6.10 -24.00 8.80
CA ILE A 8 4.69 -24.33 8.50
C ILE A 8 3.72 -23.33 9.16
N LYS A 9 3.97 -22.94 10.42
CA LYS A 9 3.14 -21.95 11.13
C LYS A 9 3.25 -20.55 10.54
N VAL A 10 4.43 -20.13 10.09
CA VAL A 10 4.64 -18.84 9.41
C VAL A 10 3.91 -18.81 8.07
N LYS A 11 3.95 -19.92 7.30
CA LYS A 11 3.26 -20.06 6.00
C LYS A 11 1.75 -19.95 6.13
N LYS A 12 1.15 -20.72 7.04
CA LYS A 12 -0.30 -20.70 7.30
C LYS A 12 -0.78 -19.30 7.73
N LYS A 13 0.03 -18.60 8.54
CA LYS A 13 -0.25 -17.23 9.00
C LYS A 13 -0.25 -16.21 7.84
N SER A 14 0.72 -16.30 6.93
CA SER A 14 0.76 -15.39 5.77
C SER A 14 -0.43 -15.64 4.84
N GLU A 15 -0.82 -16.90 4.63
CA GLU A 15 -1.95 -17.28 3.78
C GLU A 15 -3.30 -16.81 4.35
N GLU A 16 -3.52 -16.96 5.66
CA GLU A 16 -4.73 -16.47 6.35
C GLU A 16 -4.85 -14.94 6.29
N ILE A 17 -3.76 -14.18 6.42
CA ILE A 17 -3.84 -12.72 6.35
C ILE A 17 -4.00 -12.25 4.89
N LEU A 18 -3.40 -12.95 3.93
CA LEU A 18 -3.63 -12.69 2.52
C LEU A 18 -5.09 -12.98 2.11
N SER A 19 -5.75 -13.99 2.69
CA SER A 19 -7.18 -14.22 2.46
C SER A 19 -8.05 -13.10 3.05
N LEU A 20 -7.72 -12.63 4.26
CA LEU A 20 -8.40 -11.48 4.87
C LEU A 20 -8.27 -10.20 4.04
N TRP A 21 -7.12 -9.96 3.40
CA TRP A 21 -6.97 -8.82 2.49
C TRP A 21 -7.82 -8.97 1.23
N LYS A 22 -7.94 -10.17 0.67
CA LYS A 22 -8.80 -10.41 -0.51
C LYS A 22 -10.26 -10.09 -0.21
N GLU A 23 -10.76 -10.47 0.97
CA GLU A 23 -12.10 -10.12 1.44
C GLU A 23 -12.26 -8.60 1.61
N GLN A 24 -11.30 -7.96 2.29
CA GLN A 24 -11.30 -6.50 2.48
C GLN A 24 -11.30 -5.76 1.14
N ARG A 25 -10.48 -6.21 0.17
CA ARG A 25 -10.43 -5.68 -1.19
C ARG A 25 -11.79 -5.75 -1.87
N LEU A 26 -12.45 -6.91 -1.83
CA LEU A 26 -13.79 -7.07 -2.43
C LEU A 26 -14.82 -6.15 -1.76
N PHE A 27 -14.79 -6.06 -0.44
CA PHE A 27 -15.65 -5.13 0.30
C PHE A 27 -15.40 -3.68 -0.11
N ILE A 28 -14.14 -3.25 -0.22
CA ILE A 28 -13.79 -1.89 -0.60
C ILE A 28 -14.33 -1.57 -2.00
N LEU A 29 -14.07 -2.43 -2.99
CA LEU A 29 -14.50 -2.22 -4.36
C LEU A 29 -16.03 -2.14 -4.51
N ASN A 30 -16.77 -2.90 -3.69
CA ASN A 30 -18.23 -2.89 -3.69
C ASN A 30 -18.82 -1.66 -2.99
N LYS A 31 -18.20 -1.21 -1.88
CA LYS A 31 -18.75 -0.13 -1.04
C LYS A 31 -18.33 1.27 -1.52
N TYR A 32 -17.09 1.43 -1.96
CA TYR A 32 -16.50 2.74 -2.27
C TYR A 32 -16.53 3.00 -3.78
N THR A 33 -17.74 3.21 -4.29
CA THR A 33 -18.00 3.55 -5.70
C THR A 33 -18.28 5.04 -5.85
N THR A 34 -18.40 5.53 -7.10
CA THR A 34 -18.71 6.93 -7.37
C THR A 34 -19.52 7.07 -8.64
N ALA A 35 -20.31 8.14 -8.79
CA ALA A 35 -20.88 8.54 -10.07
C ALA A 35 -20.07 9.69 -10.71
N ASN A 36 -19.12 10.25 -9.97
CA ASN A 36 -18.29 11.36 -10.43
C ASN A 36 -17.25 10.88 -11.44
N LYS A 37 -16.91 11.79 -12.35
CA LYS A 37 -15.84 11.60 -13.33
C LYS A 37 -14.48 11.53 -12.62
N LEU A 38 -13.69 10.52 -12.96
CA LEU A 38 -12.37 10.22 -12.41
C LEU A 38 -11.28 10.65 -13.40
N SER A 39 -10.22 11.28 -12.91
CA SER A 39 -9.08 11.67 -13.75
C SER A 39 -8.05 10.55 -13.89
N ILE A 40 -7.63 10.26 -15.13
CA ILE A 40 -6.39 9.54 -15.45
C ILE A 40 -5.61 10.37 -16.49
N ASN A 41 -4.28 10.28 -16.47
CA ASN A 41 -3.44 10.81 -17.55
C ASN A 41 -3.67 9.98 -18.82
N ALA A 42 -4.30 10.59 -19.83
CA ALA A 42 -4.81 9.95 -21.05
C ALA A 42 -3.74 9.34 -21.95
N GLY A 43 -2.52 9.91 -21.97
CA GLY A 43 -1.47 9.43 -22.85
C GLY A 43 -1.04 7.98 -22.58
N ILE A 44 -1.41 7.45 -21.42
CA ILE A 44 -1.25 6.03 -21.05
C ILE A 44 -2.22 5.12 -21.81
N ILE A 45 -3.45 5.58 -22.08
CA ILE A 45 -4.55 4.77 -22.64
C ILE A 45 -4.59 4.92 -24.18
N SER A 46 -4.14 6.05 -24.71
CA SER A 46 -4.33 6.41 -26.12
C SER A 46 -3.47 5.65 -27.14
N HIS A 47 -2.61 4.71 -26.74
CA HIS A 47 -1.87 3.87 -27.70
C HIS A 47 -2.68 2.63 -28.14
N LYS A 48 -3.89 2.87 -28.67
CA LYS A 48 -4.41 2.00 -29.72
C LYS A 48 -3.69 2.37 -31.03
N GLU A 49 -2.76 1.52 -31.43
CA GLU A 49 -2.13 1.46 -32.75
C GLU A 49 -1.15 2.60 -33.11
N TYR A 50 0.13 2.42 -32.78
CA TYR A 50 1.20 2.96 -33.61
C TYR A 50 2.27 1.88 -33.83
N ASN A 51 2.28 1.29 -35.03
CA ASN A 51 3.34 0.40 -35.51
C ASN A 51 4.35 1.26 -36.29
N PRO A 52 5.52 1.63 -35.73
CA PRO A 52 6.57 2.20 -36.54
C PRO A 52 7.20 1.10 -37.41
N PRO A 53 7.60 1.39 -38.66
CA PRO A 53 8.29 0.42 -39.50
C PRO A 53 9.61 0.02 -38.84
N PHE A 54 9.78 -1.29 -38.62
CA PHE A 54 11.03 -1.89 -38.15
C PHE A 54 12.17 -1.54 -39.12
N SER A 55 13.01 -0.57 -38.76
CA SER A 55 14.37 -0.47 -39.29
C SER A 55 15.34 -1.06 -38.26
N GLN A 56 15.94 -2.18 -38.64
CA GLN A 56 17.07 -2.76 -37.93
C GLN A 56 18.23 -1.75 -37.97
N ASN A 57 18.54 -1.12 -36.83
CA ASN A 57 19.87 -0.69 -36.37
C ASN A 57 19.73 0.47 -35.35
N ASP A 58 19.61 0.11 -34.07
CA ASP A 58 20.07 0.86 -32.87
C ASP A 58 19.20 0.47 -31.65
N SER A 59 19.45 -0.72 -31.10
CA SER A 59 18.76 -1.26 -29.90
C SER A 59 19.08 -0.50 -28.59
N SER A 60 19.88 0.57 -28.66
CA SER A 60 20.30 1.38 -27.52
C SER A 60 19.78 2.83 -27.56
N LYS A 61 18.94 3.19 -28.54
CA LYS A 61 18.40 4.55 -28.73
C LYS A 61 16.87 4.62 -28.88
N LEU A 62 16.12 3.65 -28.35
CA LEU A 62 14.71 3.90 -28.01
C LEU A 62 14.71 4.93 -26.88
N ARG A 63 14.50 6.19 -27.28
CA ARG A 63 14.83 7.41 -26.52
C ARG A 63 14.01 7.49 -25.25
N LEU A 64 14.66 8.00 -24.20
CA LEU A 64 14.02 8.44 -22.96
C LEU A 64 12.87 9.44 -23.22
N GLU A 65 12.99 10.21 -24.32
CA GLU A 65 12.09 11.28 -24.78
C GLU A 65 10.73 10.74 -25.25
N ASP A 66 10.71 9.64 -26.02
CA ASP A 66 9.47 9.09 -26.60
C ASP A 66 8.50 8.56 -25.53
N VAL A 67 9.00 8.25 -24.33
CA VAL A 67 8.19 7.77 -23.21
C VAL A 67 7.74 8.90 -22.30
N ASP A 68 8.44 10.03 -22.25
CA ASP A 68 7.97 11.18 -21.48
C ASP A 68 6.82 11.91 -22.20
N ASP A 69 6.74 11.79 -23.53
CA ASP A 69 5.58 12.24 -24.35
C ASP A 69 4.31 11.39 -24.13
N ILE A 70 4.43 10.13 -23.68
CA ILE A 70 3.30 9.25 -23.31
C ILE A 70 2.52 9.78 -22.11
N PHE A 71 3.09 10.72 -21.33
CA PHE A 71 2.49 11.20 -20.08
C PHE A 71 2.10 12.68 -20.13
N SER A 72 2.09 13.29 -21.31
CA SER A 72 1.75 14.70 -21.51
C SER A 72 0.24 14.98 -21.37
N LYS A 73 -0.08 15.74 -20.30
CA LYS A 73 -1.14 16.76 -20.07
C LYS A 73 -2.61 16.57 -20.46
N ASP A 74 -3.05 15.48 -21.06
CA ASP A 74 -4.48 15.28 -21.28
C ASP A 74 -5.11 14.53 -20.09
N ILE A 75 -5.89 15.25 -19.28
CA ILE A 75 -6.69 14.67 -18.20
C ILE A 75 -7.99 14.14 -18.81
N THR A 76 -8.16 12.82 -18.86
CA THR A 76 -9.45 12.23 -19.24
C THR A 76 -10.30 11.99 -18.01
N TYR A 77 -11.59 12.34 -18.14
CA TYR A 77 -12.60 12.14 -17.12
C TYR A 77 -13.40 10.87 -17.42
N LEU A 78 -13.24 9.85 -16.58
CA LEU A 78 -13.76 8.50 -16.78
C LEU A 78 -14.88 8.17 -15.80
N THR A 79 -15.82 7.32 -16.21
CA THR A 79 -16.71 6.61 -15.29
C THR A 79 -15.92 5.61 -14.43
N PRO A 80 -16.48 5.09 -13.31
CA PRO A 80 -15.80 4.08 -12.50
C PRO A 80 -15.43 2.81 -13.28
N GLN A 81 -16.30 2.37 -14.20
CA GLN A 81 -16.04 1.18 -15.00
C GLN A 81 -14.90 1.43 -15.99
N GLU A 82 -14.93 2.55 -16.72
CA GLU A 82 -13.84 2.95 -17.63
C GLU A 82 -12.52 3.15 -16.87
N TYR A 83 -12.57 3.66 -15.63
CA TYR A 83 -11.41 3.76 -14.75
C TYR A 83 -10.83 2.37 -14.46
N VAL A 84 -11.66 1.42 -14.03
CA VAL A 84 -11.23 0.03 -13.76
C VAL A 84 -10.65 -0.62 -15.01
N GLU A 85 -11.29 -0.45 -16.16
CA GLU A 85 -10.80 -0.94 -17.46
C GLU A 85 -9.43 -0.35 -17.80
N SER A 86 -9.26 0.97 -17.62
CA SER A 86 -7.98 1.66 -17.83
C SER A 86 -6.86 1.15 -16.92
N ILE A 87 -7.16 0.87 -15.65
CA ILE A 87 -6.20 0.26 -14.71
C ILE A 87 -5.84 -1.17 -15.17
N ASN A 88 -6.80 -1.95 -15.64
CA ASN A 88 -6.53 -3.31 -16.15
C ASN A 88 -5.66 -3.28 -17.42
N GLU A 89 -5.90 -2.33 -18.33
CA GLU A 89 -5.06 -2.11 -19.51
C GLU A 89 -3.62 -1.76 -19.12
N LEU A 90 -3.45 -0.84 -18.16
CA LEU A 90 -2.16 -0.49 -17.56
C LEU A 90 -1.41 -1.70 -17.00
N ASN A 91 -2.12 -2.57 -16.27
CA ASN A 91 -1.52 -3.79 -15.74
C ASN A 91 -1.09 -4.75 -16.86
N ASN A 92 -1.91 -4.88 -17.91
CA ASN A 92 -1.56 -5.68 -19.07
C ASN A 92 -0.34 -5.12 -19.80
N GLU A 93 -0.23 -3.80 -19.94
CA GLU A 93 0.95 -3.14 -20.50
C GLU A 93 2.21 -3.37 -19.67
N LEU A 94 2.12 -3.30 -18.34
CA LEU A 94 3.22 -3.61 -17.41
C LEU A 94 3.76 -5.01 -17.68
N VAL A 95 2.87 -6.01 -17.70
CA VAL A 95 3.22 -7.42 -17.89
C VAL A 95 3.80 -7.64 -19.30
N LYS A 96 3.18 -7.07 -20.35
CA LYS A 96 3.69 -7.14 -21.72
C LYS A 96 5.10 -6.54 -21.84
N ALA A 97 5.31 -5.34 -21.30
CA ALA A 97 6.61 -4.68 -21.31
C ALA A 97 7.67 -5.50 -20.55
N TRP A 98 7.29 -6.16 -19.45
CA TRP A 98 8.18 -7.02 -18.70
C TRP A 98 8.63 -8.25 -19.50
N HIS A 99 7.70 -8.93 -20.18
CA HIS A 99 8.00 -10.10 -21.01
C HIS A 99 8.81 -9.77 -22.27
N GLN A 100 8.72 -8.53 -22.77
CA GLN A 100 9.55 -8.03 -23.86
C GLN A 100 10.92 -7.50 -23.40
N ASP A 101 11.30 -7.76 -22.14
CA ASP A 101 12.53 -7.26 -21.51
C ASP A 101 12.66 -5.72 -21.44
N PHE A 102 11.57 -4.98 -21.66
CA PHE A 102 11.51 -3.52 -21.52
C PHE A 102 11.38 -3.11 -20.04
N ARG A 103 12.41 -3.43 -19.24
CA ARG A 103 12.40 -3.24 -17.77
C ARG A 103 12.30 -1.77 -17.36
N VAL A 104 12.84 -0.85 -18.16
CA VAL A 104 12.71 0.59 -17.93
C VAL A 104 11.26 1.04 -18.12
N LYS A 105 10.57 0.54 -19.17
CA LYS A 105 9.14 0.82 -19.40
C LYS A 105 8.29 0.27 -18.25
N ALA A 106 8.53 -0.97 -17.82
CA ALA A 106 7.81 -1.56 -16.68
C ALA A 106 8.01 -0.75 -15.38
N LEU A 107 9.24 -0.31 -15.08
CA LEU A 107 9.50 0.57 -13.93
C LEU A 107 8.78 1.92 -14.06
N LYS A 108 8.79 2.55 -15.24
CA LYS A 108 8.06 3.80 -15.49
C LYS A 108 6.55 3.61 -15.26
N ILE A 109 5.96 2.52 -15.75
CA ILE A 109 4.54 2.21 -15.50
C ILE A 109 4.26 2.12 -13.99
N ALA A 110 5.06 1.36 -13.23
CA ALA A 110 4.88 1.24 -11.78
C ALA A 110 5.00 2.59 -11.04
N ILE A 111 5.97 3.43 -11.43
CA ILE A 111 6.11 4.79 -10.89
C ILE A 111 4.84 5.61 -11.14
N GLN A 112 4.30 5.56 -12.36
CA GLN A 112 3.12 6.33 -12.75
C GLN A 112 1.85 5.80 -12.07
N SER A 113 1.70 4.48 -11.93
CA SER A 113 0.62 3.89 -11.15
C SER A 113 0.65 4.44 -9.72
N ALA A 114 1.81 4.47 -9.06
CA ALA A 114 1.93 5.04 -7.71
C ALA A 114 1.62 6.55 -7.65
N LYS A 115 1.84 7.31 -8.73
CA LYS A 115 1.46 8.74 -8.78
C LYS A 115 -0.06 8.96 -8.76
N PHE A 116 -0.87 8.02 -9.24
CA PHE A 116 -2.34 8.14 -9.15
C PHE A 116 -2.86 8.18 -7.71
N LEU A 117 -2.06 7.70 -6.75
CA LEU A 117 -2.38 7.76 -5.33
C LEU A 117 -2.18 9.15 -4.72
N VAL A 118 -1.53 10.08 -5.42
CA VAL A 118 -1.38 11.47 -4.97
C VAL A 118 -2.70 12.24 -5.11
N ASP A 119 -3.51 11.88 -6.10
CA ASP A 119 -4.78 12.55 -6.38
C ASP A 119 -5.86 12.11 -5.38
N THR A 120 -6.45 13.06 -4.64
CA THR A 120 -7.54 12.81 -3.69
C THR A 120 -8.86 13.50 -4.12
N SER A 121 -8.95 13.96 -5.37
CA SER A 121 -10.08 14.75 -5.90
C SER A 121 -11.45 14.07 -5.74
N VAL A 122 -11.52 12.74 -5.87
CA VAL A 122 -12.74 11.95 -5.66
C VAL A 122 -12.59 11.09 -4.41
N VAL A 123 -12.77 11.72 -3.25
CA VAL A 123 -12.47 11.16 -1.93
C VAL A 123 -13.24 9.87 -1.62
N SER A 124 -14.51 9.78 -2.03
CA SER A 124 -15.36 8.60 -1.80
C SER A 124 -14.90 7.36 -2.56
N PHE A 125 -14.21 7.55 -3.69
CA PHE A 125 -13.66 6.48 -4.53
C PHE A 125 -12.20 6.16 -4.22
N TYR A 126 -11.51 7.04 -3.48
CA TYR A 126 -10.09 6.87 -3.14
C TYR A 126 -9.77 5.48 -2.57
N PRO A 127 -10.59 4.87 -1.69
CA PRO A 127 -10.35 3.52 -1.20
C PRO A 127 -10.28 2.48 -2.33
N SER A 128 -11.20 2.52 -3.29
CA SER A 128 -11.22 1.61 -4.44
C SER A 128 -10.05 1.85 -5.38
N LYS A 129 -9.77 3.12 -5.69
CA LYS A 129 -8.57 3.51 -6.44
C LYS A 129 -7.30 2.94 -5.81
N PHE A 130 -7.16 3.08 -4.50
CA PHE A 130 -6.00 2.56 -3.78
C PHE A 130 -5.81 1.07 -4.02
N VAL A 131 -6.84 0.24 -3.82
CA VAL A 131 -6.69 -1.21 -3.96
C VAL A 131 -6.29 -1.60 -5.38
N LEU A 132 -6.95 -1.01 -6.37
CA LEU A 132 -6.69 -1.22 -7.80
C LEU A 132 -5.24 -0.88 -8.19
N ILE A 133 -4.73 0.27 -7.76
CA ILE A 133 -3.36 0.67 -8.04
C ILE A 133 -2.34 -0.22 -7.32
N THR A 134 -2.61 -0.57 -6.06
CA THR A 134 -1.69 -1.42 -5.29
C THR A 134 -1.59 -2.83 -5.85
N ASP A 135 -2.61 -3.34 -6.54
CA ASP A 135 -2.54 -4.61 -7.25
C ASP A 135 -1.49 -4.57 -8.38
N ILE A 136 -1.45 -3.48 -9.17
CA ILE A 136 -0.42 -3.30 -10.21
C ILE A 136 0.98 -3.28 -9.60
N LEU A 137 1.13 -2.53 -8.50
CA LEU A 137 2.41 -2.41 -7.81
C LEU A 137 2.88 -3.77 -7.27
N ASP A 138 1.98 -4.58 -6.72
CA ASP A 138 2.30 -5.92 -6.24
C ASP A 138 2.72 -6.85 -7.38
N VAL A 139 2.05 -6.78 -8.55
CA VAL A 139 2.47 -7.51 -9.75
C VAL A 139 3.90 -7.12 -10.12
N PHE A 140 4.21 -5.83 -10.17
CA PHE A 140 5.56 -5.36 -10.46
C PHE A 140 6.61 -5.86 -9.46
N GLY A 141 6.31 -5.83 -8.15
CA GLY A 141 7.21 -6.35 -7.11
C GLY A 141 7.46 -7.86 -7.24
N ASN A 142 6.42 -8.64 -7.52
CA ASN A 142 6.52 -10.07 -7.77
C ASN A 142 7.36 -10.38 -9.01
N LEU A 143 7.16 -9.63 -10.10
CA LEU A 143 7.95 -9.76 -11.31
C LEU A 143 9.45 -9.53 -11.04
N ILE A 144 9.82 -8.50 -10.27
CA ILE A 144 11.23 -8.28 -9.83
C ILE A 144 11.74 -9.50 -9.05
N TYR A 145 10.96 -9.97 -8.07
CA TYR A 145 11.34 -11.09 -7.22
C TYR A 145 11.59 -12.37 -8.03
N GLU A 146 10.67 -12.72 -8.93
CA GLU A 146 10.78 -13.90 -9.83
C GLU A 146 12.02 -13.83 -10.72
N ARG A 147 12.32 -12.64 -11.26
CA ARG A 147 13.55 -12.46 -12.06
C ARG A 147 14.80 -12.73 -11.24
N LEU A 148 14.86 -12.19 -10.02
CA LEU A 148 16.00 -12.40 -9.13
C LEU A 148 16.12 -13.85 -8.72
N TRP A 149 14.98 -14.50 -8.45
CA TRP A 149 14.89 -15.92 -8.15
C TRP A 149 15.50 -16.77 -9.25
N ASN A 150 15.08 -16.55 -10.50
CA ASN A 150 15.59 -17.28 -11.67
C ASN A 150 17.09 -17.01 -11.90
N LYS A 151 17.60 -15.82 -11.53
CA LYS A 151 19.02 -15.47 -11.69
C LYS A 151 19.90 -15.97 -10.54
N ALA A 152 19.31 -16.27 -9.39
CA ALA A 152 20.04 -16.73 -8.21
C ALA A 152 20.69 -18.11 -8.42
N ASP A 153 20.34 -18.81 -9.50
CA ASP A 153 20.90 -20.11 -9.89
C ASP A 153 20.82 -21.11 -8.72
N TYR A 154 19.66 -21.11 -8.05
CA TYR A 154 19.34 -22.05 -6.99
C TYR A 154 19.34 -23.46 -7.61
N ARG A 155 20.48 -24.13 -7.57
CA ARG A 155 20.56 -25.55 -7.93
C ARG A 155 19.61 -26.31 -7.02
N GLN A 156 18.59 -26.93 -7.58
CA GLN A 156 17.70 -27.88 -6.91
C GLN A 156 18.41 -29.20 -6.54
N ASP A 157 19.71 -29.15 -6.23
CA ASP A 157 20.55 -30.34 -6.03
C ASP A 157 20.44 -30.94 -4.62
N ILE A 158 19.52 -30.44 -3.78
CA ILE A 158 19.23 -31.03 -2.46
C ILE A 158 17.79 -31.53 -2.45
N PRO A 159 17.58 -32.85 -2.62
CA PRO A 159 16.27 -33.46 -2.41
C PRO A 159 15.84 -33.25 -0.95
N GLY A 160 14.78 -32.48 -0.72
CA GLY A 160 14.12 -32.36 0.58
C GLY A 160 14.13 -30.99 1.24
N THR A 161 14.79 -29.96 0.69
CA THR A 161 14.71 -28.59 1.22
C THR A 161 13.98 -27.68 0.23
N LEU A 162 12.66 -27.55 0.40
CA LEU A 162 11.86 -26.52 -0.25
C LEU A 162 12.15 -25.17 0.44
N ALA A 163 13.35 -24.61 0.25
CA ALA A 163 13.64 -23.28 0.78
C ALA A 163 12.75 -22.26 0.04
N ILE A 164 11.72 -21.74 0.72
CA ILE A 164 10.72 -20.81 0.14
C ILE A 164 11.30 -19.38 0.02
N THR A 165 12.42 -19.10 0.69
CA THR A 165 13.11 -17.82 0.67
C THR A 165 14.58 -17.99 0.29
N PRO A 166 15.15 -17.07 -0.51
CA PRO A 166 16.54 -17.16 -0.89
C PRO A 166 17.37 -16.82 0.33
N ASN A 167 18.32 -17.68 0.68
CA ASN A 167 19.31 -17.38 1.69
C ASN A 167 20.37 -16.47 1.04
N ALA A 168 20.47 -15.22 1.49
CA ALA A 168 21.44 -14.25 0.97
C ALA A 168 22.89 -14.79 0.87
N ASN A 169 23.29 -15.76 1.68
CA ASN A 169 24.63 -16.35 1.63
C ASN A 169 24.82 -17.34 0.46
N SER A 170 23.75 -17.94 -0.05
CA SER A 170 23.77 -18.91 -1.15
C SER A 170 23.33 -18.35 -2.50
N VAL A 171 23.00 -17.05 -2.57
CA VAL A 171 22.62 -16.36 -3.80
C VAL A 171 23.87 -15.97 -4.60
N SER A 172 23.85 -16.22 -5.92
CA SER A 172 24.94 -15.85 -6.84
C SER A 172 25.24 -14.34 -6.82
N GLU A 173 26.51 -13.96 -6.99
CA GLU A 173 26.90 -12.54 -6.99
C GLU A 173 26.22 -11.75 -8.13
N SER A 174 25.99 -12.41 -9.27
CA SER A 174 25.24 -11.84 -10.40
C SER A 174 23.80 -11.48 -10.05
N ALA A 175 23.13 -12.28 -9.21
CA ALA A 175 21.79 -11.99 -8.73
C ALA A 175 21.79 -10.89 -7.66
N LYS A 176 22.76 -10.90 -6.74
CA LYS A 176 22.95 -9.82 -5.75
C LYS A 176 23.18 -8.47 -6.43
N GLU A 177 24.04 -8.42 -7.44
CA GLU A 177 24.30 -7.21 -8.21
C GLU A 177 23.05 -6.73 -8.94
N THR A 178 22.25 -7.64 -9.48
CA THR A 178 20.97 -7.27 -10.11
C THR A 178 19.99 -6.71 -9.09
N CYS A 179 19.94 -7.28 -7.90
CA CYS A 179 19.10 -6.82 -6.81
C CYS A 179 19.51 -5.40 -6.35
N ARG A 180 20.80 -5.17 -6.10
CA ARG A 180 21.33 -3.83 -5.77
C ARG A 180 20.98 -2.80 -6.85
N ASN A 181 21.15 -3.16 -8.12
CA ASN A 181 20.79 -2.28 -9.25
C ASN A 181 19.30 -1.90 -9.29
N TRP A 182 18.39 -2.80 -8.89
CA TRP A 182 16.99 -2.44 -8.72
C TRP A 182 16.80 -1.42 -7.60
N PHE A 183 17.37 -1.66 -6.43
CA PHE A 183 17.26 -0.73 -5.30
C PHE A 183 17.91 0.63 -5.60
N TYR A 184 19.03 0.70 -6.33
CA TYR A 184 19.61 1.97 -6.76
C TYR A 184 18.70 2.73 -7.74
N LYS A 185 18.06 2.04 -8.69
CA LYS A 185 17.10 2.66 -9.62
C LYS A 185 15.87 3.18 -8.86
N ILE A 186 15.36 2.42 -7.90
CA ILE A 186 14.24 2.84 -7.07
C ILE A 186 14.62 4.04 -6.20
N ALA A 187 15.78 4.01 -5.54
CA ALA A 187 16.28 5.11 -4.71
C ALA A 187 16.46 6.42 -5.49
N SER A 188 16.71 6.35 -6.80
CA SER A 188 16.87 7.51 -7.69
C SER A 188 15.55 8.23 -8.04
N ILE A 189 14.39 7.65 -7.72
CA ILE A 189 13.09 8.29 -7.91
C ILE A 189 12.99 9.53 -7.00
N ARG A 190 12.77 10.71 -7.58
CA ARG A 190 12.78 11.99 -6.86
C ARG A 190 11.54 12.21 -6.01
N GLU A 191 10.37 11.81 -6.51
CA GLU A 191 9.09 12.01 -5.83
C GLU A 191 8.91 11.01 -4.69
N LEU A 192 8.52 11.51 -3.51
CA LEU A 192 8.43 10.71 -2.29
C LEU A 192 7.43 9.55 -2.42
N ILE A 193 6.20 9.82 -2.85
CA ILE A 193 5.11 8.83 -2.89
C ILE A 193 5.45 7.69 -3.86
N PRO A 194 5.79 7.94 -5.15
CA PRO A 194 6.18 6.87 -6.05
C PRO A 194 7.38 6.07 -5.56
N ARG A 195 8.42 6.75 -5.01
CA ARG A 195 9.58 6.05 -4.46
C ARG A 195 9.18 5.11 -3.33
N LEU A 196 8.37 5.58 -2.39
CA LEU A 196 7.98 4.80 -1.21
C LEU A 196 7.20 3.55 -1.61
N TYR A 197 6.20 3.67 -2.48
CA TYR A 197 5.40 2.52 -2.95
C TYR A 197 6.23 1.53 -3.76
N VAL A 198 7.10 2.01 -4.66
CA VAL A 198 7.95 1.14 -5.48
C VAL A 198 9.04 0.45 -4.63
N GLU A 199 9.58 1.12 -3.63
CA GLU A 199 10.50 0.51 -2.66
C GLU A 199 9.79 -0.54 -1.80
N ALA A 200 8.58 -0.24 -1.33
CA ALA A 200 7.77 -1.15 -0.52
C ALA A 200 7.40 -2.43 -1.28
N THR A 201 6.95 -2.35 -2.54
CA THR A 201 6.62 -3.55 -3.33
C THR A 201 7.85 -4.42 -3.63
N ALA A 202 9.02 -3.80 -3.84
CA ALA A 202 10.27 -4.50 -4.06
C ALA A 202 10.88 -5.08 -2.77
N LEU A 203 10.34 -4.76 -1.59
CA LEU A 203 10.98 -5.04 -0.31
C LEU A 203 11.24 -6.54 -0.06
N LYS A 204 10.36 -7.43 -0.56
CA LYS A 204 10.58 -8.89 -0.48
C LYS A 204 11.88 -9.31 -1.18
N SER A 205 12.27 -8.61 -2.25
CA SER A 205 13.51 -8.84 -2.99
C SER A 205 14.77 -8.47 -2.20
N TYR A 206 14.64 -7.79 -1.06
CA TYR A 206 15.78 -7.56 -0.16
C TYR A 206 16.31 -8.87 0.45
N SER A 207 15.52 -9.95 0.44
CA SER A 207 15.96 -11.31 0.85
C SER A 207 17.18 -11.82 0.09
N PHE A 208 17.39 -11.38 -1.15
CA PHE A 208 18.57 -11.76 -1.92
C PHE A 208 19.86 -11.08 -1.43
N LEU A 209 19.75 -10.04 -0.60
CA LEU A 209 20.88 -9.26 -0.06
C LEU A 209 21.08 -9.52 1.43
N THR A 210 20.01 -9.67 2.20
CA THR A 210 20.07 -9.90 3.65
C THR A 210 18.83 -10.62 4.17
N ASN A 211 19.00 -11.36 5.27
CA ASN A 211 17.93 -12.11 5.91
C ASN A 211 17.42 -11.44 7.22
N SER A 212 18.05 -10.36 7.69
CA SER A 212 17.86 -9.84 9.07
C SER A 212 17.39 -8.40 9.18
N GLU A 213 17.17 -7.67 8.08
CA GLU A 213 16.97 -6.21 8.13
C GLU A 213 15.57 -5.72 7.69
N PHE A 214 14.63 -6.62 7.39
CA PHE A 214 13.28 -6.25 6.91
C PHE A 214 12.54 -5.30 7.86
N VAL A 215 12.58 -5.59 9.15
CA VAL A 215 11.91 -4.76 10.17
C VAL A 215 12.51 -3.35 10.18
N HIS A 216 13.83 -3.21 10.07
CA HIS A 216 14.49 -1.90 10.06
C HIS A 216 14.11 -1.10 8.81
N VAL A 217 14.18 -1.72 7.63
CA VAL A 217 13.81 -1.06 6.37
C VAL A 217 12.33 -0.68 6.37
N LEU A 218 11.44 -1.54 6.86
CA LEU A 218 10.02 -1.24 6.96
C LEU A 218 9.75 -0.08 7.94
N LYS A 219 10.41 -0.05 9.11
CA LYS A 219 10.29 1.07 10.05
C LYS A 219 10.80 2.37 9.43
N LYS A 220 11.88 2.34 8.65
CA LYS A 220 12.33 3.50 7.85
C LYS A 220 11.22 3.97 6.91
N LEU A 221 10.61 3.06 6.13
CA LEU A 221 9.50 3.41 5.23
C LEU A 221 8.31 4.03 6.00
N ILE A 222 7.94 3.47 7.16
CA ILE A 222 6.89 4.01 8.04
C ILE A 222 7.21 5.45 8.45
N THR A 223 8.44 5.73 8.87
CA THR A 223 8.82 7.10 9.26
C THR A 223 8.80 8.09 8.10
N MET A 224 9.07 7.63 6.87
CA MET A 224 9.00 8.48 5.68
C MET A 224 7.57 8.92 5.33
N VAL A 225 6.55 8.19 5.79
CA VAL A 225 5.14 8.57 5.60
C VAL A 225 4.81 9.92 6.23
N ARG A 226 5.56 10.34 7.27
CA ARG A 226 5.42 11.68 7.88
C ARG A 226 5.66 12.83 6.91
N GLY A 227 6.36 12.58 5.81
CA GLY A 227 6.59 13.57 4.74
C GLY A 227 5.41 13.71 3.76
N ILE A 228 4.35 12.91 3.89
CA ILE A 228 3.16 13.00 3.05
C ILE A 228 2.19 14.02 3.66
N GLY A 229 1.92 15.10 2.92
CA GLY A 229 1.10 16.20 3.41
C GLY A 229 -0.41 15.95 3.42
N ASP A 230 -0.91 15.08 2.54
CA ASP A 230 -2.33 14.70 2.50
C ASP A 230 -2.60 13.55 3.50
N PRO A 231 -3.45 13.75 4.52
CA PRO A 231 -3.72 12.73 5.54
C PRO A 231 -4.34 11.44 5.00
N LEU A 232 -5.15 11.51 3.95
CA LEU A 232 -5.78 10.36 3.31
C LEU A 232 -4.72 9.53 2.58
N VAL A 233 -3.86 10.19 1.81
CA VAL A 233 -2.73 9.51 1.15
C VAL A 233 -1.79 8.88 2.18
N ALA A 234 -1.52 9.59 3.28
CA ALA A 234 -0.65 9.11 4.35
C ALA A 234 -1.20 7.84 5.00
N VAL A 235 -2.48 7.81 5.43
CA VAL A 235 -3.06 6.63 6.12
C VAL A 235 -3.11 5.40 5.20
N TYR A 236 -3.41 5.60 3.91
CA TYR A 236 -3.42 4.50 2.95
C TYR A 236 -2.02 3.98 2.64
N THR A 237 -1.02 4.86 2.64
CA THR A 237 0.39 4.45 2.55
C THR A 237 0.79 3.61 3.76
N ARG A 238 0.36 3.97 4.98
CA ARG A 238 0.56 3.12 6.18
C ARG A 238 -0.15 1.78 6.07
N CYS A 239 -1.37 1.76 5.54
CA CYS A 239 -2.12 0.54 5.28
C CYS A 239 -1.35 -0.40 4.33
N TYR A 240 -0.82 0.15 3.22
CA TYR A 240 0.02 -0.60 2.28
C TYR A 240 1.26 -1.17 2.96
N LEU A 241 1.99 -0.36 3.73
CA LEU A 241 3.18 -0.81 4.46
C LEU A 241 2.88 -1.91 5.48
N SER A 242 1.72 -1.85 6.15
CA SER A 242 1.28 -2.90 7.06
C SER A 242 1.06 -4.21 6.30
N ARG A 243 0.36 -4.15 5.16
CA ARG A 243 0.13 -5.31 4.30
C ARG A 243 1.44 -5.92 3.76
N VAL A 244 2.35 -5.09 3.26
CA VAL A 244 3.69 -5.52 2.82
C VAL A 244 4.43 -6.16 3.98
N GLY A 245 4.47 -5.51 5.15
CA GLY A 245 5.14 -6.01 6.35
C GLY A 245 4.66 -7.39 6.79
N ILE A 246 3.36 -7.65 6.75
CA ILE A 246 2.79 -8.95 7.11
C ILE A 246 3.23 -10.07 6.14
N SER A 247 3.40 -9.74 4.86
CA SER A 247 3.80 -10.69 3.82
C SER A 247 5.30 -11.01 3.78
N LEU A 248 6.12 -10.28 4.53
CA LEU A 248 7.57 -10.49 4.58
C LEU A 248 7.95 -11.63 5.53
N PRO A 249 8.99 -12.40 5.22
CA PRO A 249 9.45 -13.49 6.07
C PRO A 249 10.04 -12.96 7.39
N ASN A 250 9.90 -13.76 8.46
CA ASN A 250 10.52 -13.51 9.77
C ASN A 250 10.17 -12.16 10.44
N MET A 251 9.02 -11.58 10.08
CA MET A 251 8.57 -10.31 10.68
C MET A 251 7.92 -10.51 12.05
N ASN A 252 8.37 -9.72 13.02
CA ASN A 252 7.69 -9.58 14.32
C ASN A 252 6.55 -8.55 14.23
N SER A 253 5.59 -8.58 15.17
CA SER A 253 4.45 -7.65 15.18
C SER A 253 4.81 -6.23 15.69
N SER A 254 6.07 -5.94 16.03
CA SER A 254 6.44 -4.64 16.60
C SER A 254 6.22 -3.48 15.62
N PHE A 255 6.42 -3.71 14.31
CA PHE A 255 6.22 -2.66 13.32
C PHE A 255 4.75 -2.20 13.22
N ALA A 256 3.78 -3.09 13.48
CA ALA A 256 2.36 -2.77 13.40
C ALA A 256 1.98 -1.75 14.47
N LYS A 257 2.48 -1.95 15.71
CA LYS A 257 2.32 -0.98 16.79
C LYS A 257 3.01 0.35 16.46
N ASP A 258 4.25 0.30 15.98
CA ASP A 258 4.98 1.51 15.60
C ASP A 258 4.25 2.31 14.50
N ASN A 259 3.69 1.62 13.50
CA ASN A 259 2.94 2.25 12.42
C ASN A 259 1.64 2.91 12.92
N LEU A 260 0.91 2.23 13.81
CA LEU A 260 -0.29 2.79 14.44
C LEU A 260 0.06 3.98 15.34
N THR A 261 1.08 3.86 16.18
CA THR A 261 1.53 4.97 17.03
C THR A 261 1.92 6.17 16.17
N ASP A 262 2.63 5.96 15.07
CA ASP A 262 3.02 7.04 14.16
C ASP A 262 1.83 7.68 13.45
N PHE A 263 0.81 6.90 13.07
CA PHE A 263 -0.48 7.43 12.60
C PHE A 263 -1.16 8.30 13.66
N LEU A 264 -1.20 7.83 14.91
CA LEU A 264 -1.83 8.55 16.02
C LEU A 264 -1.11 9.87 16.32
N LEU A 265 0.20 9.97 16.11
CA LEU A 265 0.96 11.23 16.24
C LEU A 265 0.48 12.28 15.22
N THR A 266 0.12 11.87 14.00
CA THR A 266 -0.35 12.75 12.93
C THR A 266 -1.88 12.75 12.78
N TYR A 267 -2.64 12.19 13.73
CA TYR A 267 -4.09 12.02 13.59
C TYR A 267 -4.85 13.35 13.45
N ASN A 268 -4.41 14.39 14.18
CA ASN A 268 -5.05 15.70 14.15
C ASN A 268 -4.94 16.39 12.77
N GLU A 269 -4.02 15.94 11.91
CA GLU A 269 -3.87 16.46 10.54
C GLU A 269 -5.15 16.29 9.70
N ILE A 270 -5.93 15.24 9.98
CA ILE A 270 -7.24 14.95 9.36
C ILE A 270 -8.24 16.09 9.58
N PHE A 271 -8.08 16.85 10.67
CA PHE A 271 -9.03 17.87 11.11
C PHE A 271 -8.46 19.29 11.01
N ARG A 272 -7.39 19.50 10.23
CA ARG A 272 -6.82 20.84 10.05
C ARG A 272 -7.81 21.77 9.34
N PRO A 273 -7.81 23.09 9.64
CA PRO A 273 -8.73 24.05 9.01
C PRO A 273 -8.67 24.08 7.47
N ASN A 274 -7.49 23.82 6.89
CA ASN A 274 -7.32 23.74 5.44
C ASN A 274 -8.11 22.57 4.84
N VAL A 275 -8.17 21.44 5.53
CA VAL A 275 -8.98 20.28 5.11
C VAL A 275 -10.44 20.68 5.06
N GLN A 276 -10.95 21.39 6.06
CA GLN A 276 -12.33 21.88 6.04
C GLN A 276 -12.61 22.81 4.85
N SER A 277 -11.65 23.66 4.50
CA SER A 277 -11.73 24.53 3.32
C SER A 277 -11.80 23.73 2.02
N ASP A 278 -10.99 22.67 1.88
CA ASP A 278 -10.99 21.80 0.71
C ASP A 278 -12.31 21.00 0.59
N ILE A 279 -12.81 20.49 1.71
CA ILE A 279 -14.09 19.78 1.80
C ILE A 279 -15.24 20.66 1.32
N ASN A 280 -15.28 21.90 1.82
CA ASN A 280 -16.28 22.90 1.42
C ASN A 280 -16.15 23.25 -0.08
N LYS A 281 -14.92 23.43 -0.58
CA LYS A 281 -14.64 23.75 -1.99
C LYS A 281 -15.11 22.64 -2.93
N HIS A 282 -14.89 21.38 -2.55
CA HIS A 282 -15.25 20.21 -3.34
C HIS A 282 -16.66 19.68 -3.07
N LYS A 283 -17.44 20.36 -2.22
CA LYS A 283 -18.87 20.10 -1.94
C LYS A 283 -19.16 18.69 -1.42
N PHE A 284 -18.26 18.11 -0.63
CA PHE A 284 -18.56 16.92 0.16
C PHE A 284 -18.60 17.26 1.65
N ASP A 285 -19.08 16.35 2.50
CA ASP A 285 -19.22 16.57 3.94
C ASP A 285 -18.13 15.82 4.74
N MET A 286 -17.94 16.22 6.02
CA MET A 286 -17.00 15.53 6.91
C MET A 286 -17.29 14.03 7.07
N PRO A 287 -18.56 13.57 7.22
CA PRO A 287 -18.84 12.14 7.26
C PRO A 287 -18.33 11.36 6.04
N THR A 288 -18.53 11.88 4.82
CA THR A 288 -18.03 11.26 3.58
C THR A 288 -16.51 11.24 3.57
N TYR A 289 -15.88 12.35 3.97
CA TYR A 289 -14.43 12.42 4.11
C TYR A 289 -13.90 11.35 5.07
N LEU A 290 -14.40 11.31 6.31
CA LEU A 290 -13.93 10.36 7.33
C LEU A 290 -14.23 8.90 6.95
N ASN A 291 -15.34 8.63 6.27
CA ASN A 291 -15.68 7.29 5.78
C ASN A 291 -14.63 6.77 4.78
N SER A 292 -13.98 7.66 4.01
CA SER A 292 -12.87 7.26 3.12
C SER A 292 -11.64 6.77 3.89
N PHE A 293 -11.44 7.14 5.16
CA PHE A 293 -10.32 6.67 5.98
C PHE A 293 -10.57 5.28 6.58
N VAL A 294 -11.84 4.91 6.79
CA VAL A 294 -12.25 3.71 7.55
C VAL A 294 -11.50 2.46 7.09
N PRO A 295 -11.42 2.11 5.79
CA PRO A 295 -10.77 0.86 5.39
C PRO A 295 -9.27 0.80 5.74
N ALA A 296 -8.58 1.94 5.67
CA ALA A 296 -7.17 2.02 6.03
C ALA A 296 -6.96 1.99 7.56
N VAL A 297 -7.77 2.74 8.31
CA VAL A 297 -7.70 2.78 9.78
C VAL A 297 -8.07 1.43 10.39
N ASP A 298 -9.11 0.78 9.86
CA ASP A 298 -9.50 -0.57 10.26
C ASP A 298 -8.35 -1.55 10.07
N TRP A 299 -7.65 -1.48 8.92
CA TRP A 299 -6.52 -2.36 8.65
C TRP A 299 -5.35 -2.13 9.61
N LEU A 300 -5.01 -0.86 9.91
CA LEU A 300 -3.96 -0.51 10.87
C LEU A 300 -4.28 -1.02 12.28
N LEU A 301 -5.51 -0.84 12.74
CA LEU A 301 -5.95 -1.31 14.05
C LEU A 301 -5.99 -2.83 14.11
N LYS A 302 -6.49 -3.49 13.06
CA LYS A 302 -6.51 -4.95 12.96
C LYS A 302 -5.10 -5.53 13.00
N ASP A 303 -4.15 -4.93 12.28
CA ASP A 303 -2.75 -5.38 12.29
C ASP A 303 -2.09 -5.19 13.67
N ALA A 304 -2.29 -4.02 14.29
CA ALA A 304 -1.75 -3.73 15.63
C ALA A 304 -2.40 -4.57 16.75
N ALA A 305 -3.68 -4.89 16.63
CA ALA A 305 -4.43 -5.72 17.56
C ALA A 305 -4.18 -7.23 17.37
N ASN A 306 -3.60 -7.63 16.23
CA ASN A 306 -3.39 -9.02 15.89
C ASN A 306 -2.47 -9.70 16.92
N LYS A 307 -3.00 -10.68 17.65
CA LYS A 307 -2.30 -11.38 18.76
C LYS A 307 -1.83 -10.46 19.89
N ALA A 308 -2.41 -9.26 20.00
CA ALA A 308 -2.17 -8.40 21.15
C ALA A 308 -2.81 -9.01 22.41
N SER A 309 -2.08 -8.95 23.52
CA SER A 309 -2.65 -9.22 24.85
C SER A 309 -3.71 -8.18 25.21
N GLU A 310 -4.59 -8.51 26.14
CA GLU A 310 -5.61 -7.55 26.61
C GLU A 310 -4.98 -6.24 27.13
N ALA A 311 -3.84 -6.32 27.83
CA ALA A 311 -3.10 -5.13 28.27
C ALA A 311 -2.63 -4.25 27.10
N GLN A 312 -2.20 -4.86 25.99
CA GLN A 312 -1.81 -4.12 24.78
C GLN A 312 -3.02 -3.52 24.07
N LEU A 313 -4.16 -4.21 24.03
CA LEU A 313 -5.41 -3.67 23.50
C LEU A 313 -5.90 -2.47 24.32
N ASN A 314 -5.78 -2.54 25.65
CA ASN A 314 -6.08 -1.42 26.55
C ASN A 314 -5.17 -0.20 26.30
N ASP A 315 -3.87 -0.43 26.07
CA ASP A 315 -2.92 0.65 25.71
C ASP A 315 -3.32 1.32 24.39
N ILE A 316 -3.63 0.54 23.35
CA ILE A 316 -4.09 1.07 22.07
C ILE A 316 -5.39 1.87 22.24
N LEU A 317 -6.38 1.30 22.95
CA LEU A 317 -7.65 1.98 23.23
C LEU A 317 -7.43 3.31 23.97
N CYS A 318 -6.60 3.31 25.01
CA CYS A 318 -6.27 4.51 25.77
C CYS A 318 -5.63 5.59 24.90
N GLN A 319 -4.69 5.22 24.02
CA GLN A 319 -4.04 6.17 23.10
C GLN A 319 -5.04 6.77 22.09
N CYS A 320 -5.98 5.97 21.59
CA CYS A 320 -7.05 6.43 20.70
C CYS A 320 -8.04 7.36 21.42
N CYS A 321 -8.45 7.02 22.64
CA CYS A 321 -9.39 7.80 23.45
C CYS A 321 -8.85 9.17 23.89
N LYS A 322 -7.52 9.33 23.91
CA LYS A 322 -6.85 10.63 24.16
C LYS A 322 -6.89 11.59 22.98
N LYS A 323 -7.30 11.15 21.79
CA LYS A 323 -7.37 12.01 20.61
C LYS A 323 -8.65 12.84 20.63
N GLN A 324 -8.55 14.10 20.18
CA GLN A 324 -9.72 14.89 19.82
C GLN A 324 -10.36 14.28 18.58
N ASN A 325 -11.67 14.47 18.37
CA ASN A 325 -12.38 13.91 17.21
C ASN A 325 -12.16 12.40 17.03
N LYS A 326 -12.08 11.65 18.15
CA LYS A 326 -11.79 10.19 18.20
C LYS A 326 -12.89 9.29 17.60
N GLY A 327 -13.98 9.85 17.09
CA GLY A 327 -15.10 9.08 16.53
C GLY A 327 -14.70 8.10 15.42
N LEU A 328 -13.78 8.50 14.52
CA LEU A 328 -13.23 7.60 13.50
C LEU A 328 -12.49 6.41 14.13
N LEU A 329 -11.62 6.68 15.12
CA LEU A 329 -10.86 5.65 15.82
C LEU A 329 -11.77 4.69 16.59
N LEU A 330 -12.76 5.21 17.31
CA LEU A 330 -13.73 4.41 18.06
C LEU A 330 -14.54 3.51 17.13
N ASN A 331 -15.06 4.06 16.02
CA ASN A 331 -15.79 3.28 15.02
C ASN A 331 -14.94 2.12 14.47
N SER A 332 -13.67 2.39 14.15
CA SER A 332 -12.75 1.37 13.67
C SER A 332 -12.39 0.33 14.74
N ILE A 333 -12.19 0.74 16.00
CA ILE A 333 -11.95 -0.19 17.12
C ILE A 333 -13.14 -1.16 17.29
N LEU A 334 -14.36 -0.63 17.31
CA LEU A 334 -15.59 -1.43 17.45
C LEU A 334 -15.76 -2.44 16.31
N SER A 335 -15.24 -2.12 15.12
CA SER A 335 -15.33 -2.98 13.95
C SER A 335 -14.21 -4.04 13.87
N THR A 336 -13.08 -3.82 14.56
CA THR A 336 -11.85 -4.61 14.36
C THR A 336 -11.40 -5.41 15.58
N PHE A 337 -11.68 -4.95 16.79
CA PHE A 337 -11.26 -5.64 18.00
C PHE A 337 -12.13 -6.88 18.26
N GLN A 338 -11.63 -7.78 19.11
CA GLN A 338 -12.36 -8.99 19.47
C GLN A 338 -13.69 -8.65 20.13
N LYS A 339 -14.75 -9.36 19.73
CA LYS A 339 -16.13 -9.10 20.20
C LYS A 339 -16.25 -9.21 21.72
N ASP A 340 -15.58 -10.19 22.32
CA ASP A 340 -15.59 -10.41 23.79
C ASP A 340 -14.90 -9.26 24.54
N TYR A 341 -13.78 -8.76 24.00
CA TYR A 341 -13.11 -7.58 24.55
C TYR A 341 -14.03 -6.35 24.50
N ILE A 342 -14.72 -6.11 23.38
CA ILE A 342 -15.66 -5.00 23.24
C ILE A 342 -16.83 -5.16 24.21
N ALA A 343 -17.43 -6.34 24.28
CA ALA A 343 -18.56 -6.63 25.16
C ALA A 343 -18.22 -6.41 26.64
N SER A 344 -17.02 -6.83 27.07
CA SER A 344 -16.54 -6.62 28.45
C SER A 344 -16.38 -5.14 28.84
N LYS A 345 -16.32 -4.23 27.86
CA LYS A 345 -16.09 -2.79 28.04
C LYS A 345 -17.19 -1.94 27.41
N ALA A 346 -18.38 -2.52 27.22
CA ALA A 346 -19.47 -1.85 26.50
C ALA A 346 -19.87 -0.51 27.13
N GLU A 347 -19.96 -0.45 28.47
CA GLU A 347 -20.26 0.78 29.21
C GLU A 347 -19.24 1.88 28.93
N TYR A 348 -17.94 1.55 29.02
CA TYR A 348 -16.85 2.47 28.68
C TYR A 348 -16.94 2.99 27.24
N PHE A 349 -17.24 2.12 26.27
CA PHE A 349 -17.43 2.57 24.88
C PHE A 349 -18.62 3.52 24.72
N ILE A 350 -19.73 3.27 25.42
CA ILE A 350 -20.91 4.15 25.39
C ILE A 350 -20.56 5.53 25.94
N GLU A 351 -19.83 5.61 27.06
CA GLU A 351 -19.36 6.87 27.65
C GLU A 351 -18.45 7.65 26.68
N GLU A 352 -17.47 6.97 26.08
CA GLU A 352 -16.54 7.56 25.12
C GLU A 352 -17.24 8.08 23.85
N ILE A 353 -18.26 7.37 23.37
CA ILE A 353 -19.11 7.81 22.26
C ILE A 353 -19.95 9.03 22.67
N ALA A 354 -20.54 9.02 23.87
CA ALA A 354 -21.32 10.13 24.37
C ALA A 354 -20.46 11.41 24.50
N ALA A 355 -19.22 11.29 24.95
CA ALA A 355 -18.27 12.40 25.01
C ALA A 355 -18.01 13.01 23.62
N CYS A 356 -17.91 12.19 22.56
CA CYS A 356 -17.75 12.68 21.19
C CYS A 356 -18.94 13.51 20.69
N LEU A 357 -20.15 13.26 21.21
CA LEU A 357 -21.35 14.01 20.85
C LEU A 357 -21.40 15.37 21.57
N GLN A 358 -20.83 15.44 22.78
CA GLN A 358 -20.74 16.69 23.54
C GLN A 358 -19.69 17.62 22.92
N ASP A 359 -18.52 17.11 22.54
CA ASP A 359 -17.45 17.89 21.89
C ASP A 359 -17.91 18.59 20.60
N ARG A 360 -18.82 17.99 19.82
CA ARG A 360 -19.39 18.63 18.61
C ARG A 360 -20.29 19.82 18.92
N LYS A 361 -20.98 19.83 20.06
CA LYS A 361 -21.86 20.94 20.42
C LYS A 361 -21.04 22.20 20.73
N TYR A 362 -19.92 22.05 21.42
CA TYR A 362 -19.01 23.15 21.77
C TYR A 362 -18.18 23.70 20.61
N GLN A 363 -18.15 23.05 19.45
CA GLN A 363 -17.46 23.54 18.24
C GLN A 363 -18.39 24.32 17.29
N LEU A 364 -19.70 24.29 17.53
CA LEU A 364 -20.72 24.97 16.72
C LEU A 364 -21.24 26.27 17.38
N ASP A 365 -20.86 26.51 18.64
CA ASP A 365 -21.00 27.77 19.37
C ASP A 365 -19.68 28.55 19.33
#